data_AF-A0A5N7AYK2-F1
#
_entry.id   AF-A0A5N7AYK2-F1
#
_cell.length_a   1.000
_cell.length_b   1.000
_cell.length_c   1.000
_cell.angle_alpha   90.00
_cell.angle_beta   90.00
_cell.angle_gamma   90.00
#
_symmetry.space_group_name_H-M   'P 1'
#
loop_
_entity.id
_entity.type
_entity.pdbx_description
1 polymer ?
#
loop_
_entity_poly.entity_id
_entity_poly.type
_entity_poly.pdbx_seq_one_letter_code
_entity_poly.pdbx_strand_id
1 'polypeptide(L)'
;MDELARFLQTAHWQQTGKNTYFCDDARLETLWIDFAKELPAYLKGYGLQAWKINGTMKILEPEGYIQPLPSIPGETTSTDTDEPRILGGPKLTPGSGPIPFRSEVILTGSLHFIIALPPRKST
;
A
#
# COMPACT_ATOMS: atom_id res chain seq x y z
N MET A 1 11.90 -7.07 0.30
CA MET A 1 10.52 -7.00 0.84
C MET A 1 10.50 -6.91 2.37
N ASP A 2 11.19 -7.81 3.05
CA ASP A 2 11.10 -7.95 4.52
C ASP A 2 11.64 -6.74 5.31
N GLU A 3 12.67 -6.07 4.79
CA GLU A 3 13.25 -4.89 5.44
C GLU A 3 12.28 -3.71 5.42
N LEU A 4 11.68 -3.41 4.27
CA LEU A 4 10.67 -2.37 4.15
C LEU A 4 9.45 -2.69 5.04
N ALA A 5 8.97 -3.93 5.00
CA ALA A 5 7.85 -4.34 5.83
C ALA A 5 8.15 -4.16 7.34
N ARG A 6 9.39 -4.43 7.77
CA ARG A 6 9.86 -4.19 9.15
C ARG A 6 10.01 -2.71 9.48
N PHE A 7 10.51 -1.91 8.55
CA PHE A 7 10.65 -0.48 8.73
C PHE A 7 9.29 0.19 8.97
N LEU A 8 8.31 -0.12 8.10
CA LEU A 8 6.98 0.48 8.13
C LEU A 8 6.25 0.25 9.46
N GLN A 9 6.65 -0.75 10.25
CA GLN A 9 6.13 -1.01 11.61
C GLN A 9 6.45 0.11 12.60
N THR A 10 7.61 0.75 12.41
CA THR A 10 8.17 1.76 13.32
C THR A 10 8.32 3.12 12.64
N ALA A 11 7.84 3.21 11.39
CA ALA A 11 7.87 4.44 10.64
C ALA A 11 6.93 5.47 11.25
N HIS A 12 7.23 6.74 10.99
CA HIS A 12 6.28 7.80 11.24
C HIS A 12 5.09 7.71 10.27
N TRP A 13 3.89 7.92 10.82
CA TRP A 13 2.62 7.83 10.10
C TRP A 13 1.81 9.09 10.35
N GLN A 14 1.60 9.86 9.30
CA GLN A 14 0.67 10.99 9.33
C GLN A 14 -0.75 10.50 9.10
N GLN A 15 -1.66 10.76 10.04
CA GLN A 15 -3.07 10.48 9.87
C GLN A 15 -3.69 11.50 8.89
N THR A 16 -4.22 11.01 7.77
CA THR A 16 -4.82 11.85 6.72
C THR A 16 -6.34 11.72 6.64
N GLY A 17 -6.91 10.73 7.33
CA GLY A 17 -8.36 10.52 7.41
C GLY A 17 -8.77 9.67 8.61
N LYS A 18 -10.06 9.31 8.66
CA LYS A 18 -10.56 8.36 9.67
C LYS A 18 -9.98 6.98 9.37
N ASN A 19 -9.03 6.53 10.19
CA ASN A 19 -8.31 5.26 10.06
C ASN A 19 -7.51 5.09 8.76
N THR A 20 -7.02 6.20 8.19
CA THR A 20 -6.13 6.21 7.01
C THR A 20 -4.88 6.99 7.35
N TYR A 21 -3.72 6.42 7.03
CA TYR A 21 -2.42 6.93 7.40
C TYR A 21 -1.47 6.87 6.19
N PHE A 22 -0.73 7.95 5.98
CA PHE A 22 0.31 8.09 4.97
C PHE A 22 1.67 8.05 5.66
N CYS A 23 2.65 7.35 5.08
CA CYS A 23 4.00 7.35 5.62
C CYS A 23 4.80 8.54 5.06
N ASP A 24 5.18 9.45 5.95
CA ASP A 24 5.98 10.65 5.70
C ASP A 24 7.37 10.56 6.34
N ASP A 25 7.78 9.37 6.81
CA ASP A 25 9.11 9.15 7.40
C ASP A 25 10.22 9.34 6.35
N ALA A 26 11.14 10.28 6.62
CA ALA A 26 12.23 10.62 5.69
C ALA A 26 13.15 9.43 5.36
N ARG A 27 13.22 8.41 6.22
CA ARG A 27 14.03 7.21 5.97
C ARG A 27 13.43 6.30 4.89
N LEU A 28 12.15 6.50 4.54
CA LEU A 28 11.46 5.72 3.52
C LEU A 28 12.10 5.88 2.13
N GLU A 29 12.65 7.06 1.82
CA GLU A 29 13.28 7.33 0.51
C GLU A 29 14.46 6.40 0.24
N THR A 30 15.29 6.13 1.25
CA THR A 30 16.41 5.20 1.11
C THR A 30 15.93 3.76 0.83
N LEU A 31 14.83 3.35 1.47
CA LEU A 31 14.27 2.01 1.30
C LEU A 31 13.57 1.82 -0.06
N TRP A 32 13.09 2.91 -0.67
CA TRP A 32 12.57 2.88 -2.04
C TRP A 32 13.59 2.45 -3.07
N ILE A 33 14.86 2.79 -2.90
CA ILE A 33 15.91 2.41 -3.85
C ILE A 33 16.02 0.88 -3.93
N ASP A 34 15.98 0.20 -2.80
CA ASP A 34 16.10 -1.26 -2.76
C ASP A 34 14.80 -1.95 -3.13
N PHE A 35 13.67 -1.45 -2.61
CA PHE A 35 12.36 -1.97 -2.98
C PHE A 35 12.07 -1.85 -4.49
N ALA A 36 12.46 -0.74 -5.13
CA ALA A 36 12.27 -0.56 -6.56
C ALA A 36 13.06 -1.57 -7.43
N LYS A 37 14.12 -2.19 -6.90
CA LYS A 37 14.86 -3.26 -7.60
C LYS A 37 14.10 -4.58 -7.60
N GLU A 38 13.24 -4.79 -6.62
CA GLU A 38 12.41 -5.99 -6.47
C GLU A 38 11.07 -5.88 -7.20
N LEU A 39 10.66 -4.66 -7.57
CA LEU A 39 9.44 -4.44 -8.33
C LEU A 39 9.51 -5.06 -9.73
N PRO A 40 8.38 -5.57 -10.25
CA PRO A 40 8.31 -5.97 -11.65
C PRO A 40 8.74 -4.83 -12.60
N ALA A 41 9.45 -5.19 -13.67
CA ALA A 41 10.04 -4.23 -14.60
C ALA A 41 9.03 -3.21 -15.19
N TYR A 42 7.76 -3.59 -15.31
CA TYR A 42 6.69 -2.72 -15.81
C TYR A 42 6.31 -1.57 -14.85
N LEU A 43 6.73 -1.62 -13.58
CA LEU A 43 6.54 -0.55 -12.59
C LEU A 43 7.75 0.38 -12.47
N LYS A 44 8.79 0.17 -13.28
CA LYS A 44 9.98 1.01 -13.21
C LYS A 44 9.61 2.46 -13.55
N GLY A 45 10.00 3.38 -12.67
CA GLY A 45 9.71 4.82 -12.81
C GLY A 45 8.34 5.25 -12.29
N TYR A 46 7.55 4.33 -11.72
CA TYR A 46 6.33 4.70 -11.00
C TYR A 46 6.68 5.42 -9.69
N GLY A 47 5.85 6.39 -9.33
CA GLY A 47 5.92 7.04 -8.02
C GLY A 47 5.37 6.09 -6.95
N LEU A 48 6.13 5.90 -5.87
CA LEU A 48 5.77 4.99 -4.78
C LEU A 48 5.28 5.75 -3.55
N GLN A 49 4.22 5.25 -2.94
CA GLN A 49 3.67 5.77 -1.69
C GLN A 49 3.35 4.61 -0.74
N ALA A 50 3.69 4.76 0.54
CA ALA A 50 3.31 3.79 1.58
C ALA A 50 2.11 4.29 2.38
N TRP A 51 1.16 3.37 2.58
CA TRP A 51 -0.12 3.64 3.24
C TRP A 51 -0.46 2.56 4.27
N LYS A 52 -1.17 2.96 5.32
CA LYS A 52 -1.78 2.07 6.31
C LYS A 52 -3.25 2.43 6.45
N ILE A 53 -4.13 1.42 6.48
CA ILE A 53 -5.56 1.57 6.77
C ILE A 53 -6.00 0.62 7.87
N ASN A 54 -7.01 1.02 8.64
CA ASN A 54 -7.75 0.18 9.58
C ASN A 54 -9.27 0.47 9.44
N GLY A 55 -9.83 0.06 8.31
CA GLY A 55 -11.19 0.40 7.92
C GLY A 55 -11.30 0.59 6.41
N THR A 56 -11.84 1.71 5.97
CA THR A 56 -12.12 1.96 4.55
C THR A 56 -11.35 3.17 4.02
N MET A 57 -10.73 3.01 2.86
CA MET A 57 -10.07 4.10 2.12
C MET A 57 -10.52 4.10 0.66
N LYS A 58 -10.78 5.30 0.11
CA LYS A 58 -11.00 5.48 -1.31
C LYS A 58 -9.73 6.02 -1.96
N ILE A 59 -9.22 5.32 -2.97
CA ILE A 59 -8.13 5.79 -3.84
C ILE A 59 -8.79 6.46 -5.04
N LEU A 60 -8.50 7.76 -5.23
CA LEU A 60 -9.08 8.59 -6.29
C LEU A 60 -8.21 8.64 -7.56
N GLU A 61 -7.03 8.04 -7.51
CA GLU A 61 -6.12 8.01 -8.66
C GLU A 61 -6.76 7.21 -9.82
N PRO A 62 -6.61 7.68 -11.06
CA PRO A 62 -7.29 7.08 -12.21
C PRO A 62 -6.76 5.70 -12.56
N GLU A 63 -5.48 5.43 -12.27
CA GLU A 63 -4.85 4.13 -12.48
C GLU A 63 -3.61 3.98 -11.61
N GLY A 64 -3.20 2.74 -11.41
CA GLY A 64 -2.00 2.41 -10.65
C GLY A 64 -2.01 0.95 -10.21
N TYR A 65 -1.14 0.65 -9.26
CA TYR A 65 -1.03 -0.68 -8.67
C TYR A 65 -1.03 -0.61 -7.15
N ILE A 66 -1.66 -1.58 -6.52
CA ILE A 66 -1.63 -1.79 -5.08
C ILE A 66 -0.77 -3.02 -4.81
N GLN A 67 0.28 -2.86 -4.01
CA GLN A 67 1.11 -3.95 -3.52
C GLN A 67 0.81 -4.16 -2.02
N PRO A 68 0.03 -5.20 -1.66
CA PRO A 68 -0.22 -5.52 -0.26
C PRO A 68 1.08 -5.96 0.43
N LEU A 69 1.30 -5.48 1.64
CA LEU A 69 2.44 -5.87 2.47
C LEU A 69 2.00 -6.75 3.64
N PRO A 70 2.88 -7.63 4.16
CA PRO A 70 2.59 -8.45 5.33
C PRO A 70 2.14 -7.61 6.51
N SER A 71 0.97 -7.93 7.06
CA SER A 71 0.56 -7.47 8.38
C SER A 71 1.46 -8.10 9.44
N ILE A 72 1.76 -7.34 10.49
CA ILE A 72 2.66 -7.78 11.55
C ILE A 72 1.93 -8.80 12.44
N PRO A 73 2.58 -9.89 12.87
CA PRO A 73 2.06 -10.75 13.93
C PRO A 73 1.84 -9.94 15.22
N GLY A 74 0.61 -9.89 15.73
CA GLY A 74 0.26 -9.18 16.97
C GLY A 74 -0.62 -7.93 16.81
N GLU A 75 -0.76 -7.39 15.59
CA GLU A 75 -1.75 -6.33 15.28
C GLU A 75 -3.13 -6.90 14.86
N THR A 76 -3.34 -8.22 14.93
CA THR A 76 -4.62 -8.86 14.64
C THR A 76 -5.61 -8.63 15.78
N THR A 77 -6.29 -7.49 15.79
CA THR A 77 -7.59 -7.41 16.46
C THR A 77 -8.65 -7.95 15.52
N SER A 78 -9.13 -9.15 15.88
CA SER A 78 -10.48 -9.68 15.63
C SER A 78 -10.77 -10.34 14.29
N THR A 79 -11.11 -11.64 14.41
CA THR A 79 -12.15 -12.40 13.69
C THR A 79 -12.10 -12.42 12.16
N ASP A 80 -12.39 -13.58 11.56
CA ASP A 80 -12.37 -13.92 10.12
C ASP A 80 -13.15 -13.00 9.14
N THR A 81 -13.64 -11.83 9.57
CA THR A 81 -14.44 -10.88 8.79
C THR A 81 -13.71 -9.63 8.30
N ASP A 82 -12.50 -9.31 8.80
CA ASP A 82 -11.81 -8.04 8.48
C ASP A 82 -10.63 -8.19 7.50
N GLU A 83 -10.74 -9.15 6.59
CA GLU A 83 -9.73 -9.40 5.56
C GLU A 83 -9.57 -8.22 4.57
N PRO A 84 -8.35 -7.73 4.34
CA PRO A 84 -8.08 -6.70 3.35
C PRO A 84 -8.55 -7.05 1.94
N ARG A 85 -9.30 -6.16 1.30
CA ARG A 85 -9.79 -6.36 -0.07
C ARG A 85 -10.12 -5.05 -0.78
N ILE A 86 -10.25 -5.15 -2.11
CA ILE A 86 -10.96 -4.14 -2.90
C ILE A 86 -12.45 -4.44 -2.80
N LEU A 87 -13.28 -3.44 -2.50
CA LEU A 87 -14.73 -3.59 -2.43
C LEU A 87 -15.28 -3.97 -3.82
N GLY A 88 -15.96 -5.12 -3.90
CA GLY A 88 -16.40 -5.70 -5.18
C GLY A 88 -15.27 -6.31 -6.04
N GLY A 89 -14.06 -6.41 -5.50
CA GLY A 89 -12.87 -6.91 -6.19
C GLY A 89 -12.13 -8.01 -5.42
N PRO A 90 -10.85 -8.25 -5.75
CA PRO A 90 -10.07 -9.33 -5.13
C PRO A 90 -9.69 -9.03 -3.68
N LYS A 91 -9.38 -10.10 -2.95
CA LYS A 91 -8.66 -10.01 -1.67
C LYS A 91 -7.26 -9.44 -1.90
N LEU A 92 -6.79 -8.62 -0.97
CA LEU A 92 -5.44 -8.07 -0.97
C LEU A 92 -4.56 -8.96 -0.10
N THR A 93 -4.03 -10.03 -0.68
CA THR A 93 -3.19 -10.98 0.03
C THR A 93 -1.75 -10.46 0.12
N PRO A 94 -1.20 -10.30 1.34
CA PRO A 94 0.20 -9.94 1.48
C PRO A 94 1.15 -10.89 0.76
N GLY A 95 2.19 -10.34 0.11
CA GLY A 95 3.14 -11.13 -0.67
C GLY A 95 2.61 -11.61 -2.02
N SER A 96 1.33 -11.36 -2.35
CA SER A 96 0.89 -11.41 -3.74
C SER A 96 1.56 -10.29 -4.55
N GLY A 97 1.65 -10.45 -5.88
CA GLY A 97 2.21 -9.40 -6.74
C GLY A 97 1.32 -8.14 -6.80
N PRO A 98 1.78 -7.08 -7.49
CA PRO A 98 1.03 -5.83 -7.61
C PRO A 98 -0.32 -6.03 -8.30
N ILE A 99 -1.39 -5.51 -7.71
CA ILE A 99 -2.76 -5.61 -8.22
C ILE A 99 -3.10 -4.31 -8.98
N PRO A 100 -3.38 -4.36 -10.29
CA PRO A 100 -3.71 -3.17 -11.06
C PRO A 100 -5.10 -2.63 -10.72
N PHE A 101 -5.25 -1.32 -10.79
CA PHE A 101 -6.53 -0.63 -10.87
C PHE A 101 -6.51 0.38 -12.03
N ARG A 102 -7.68 0.60 -12.65
CA ARG A 102 -7.87 1.50 -13.82
C ARG A 102 -9.01 2.49 -13.62
N SER A 103 -9.44 2.64 -12.38
CA SER A 103 -10.46 3.57 -11.92
C SER A 103 -10.31 3.74 -10.43
N GLU A 104 -11.09 4.64 -9.85
CA GLU A 104 -11.22 4.74 -8.40
C GLU A 104 -11.52 3.36 -7.77
N VAL A 105 -10.87 3.07 -6.65
CA VAL A 105 -11.08 1.83 -5.89
C VAL A 105 -11.30 2.13 -4.42
N ILE A 106 -12.09 1.28 -3.77
CA ILE A 106 -12.32 1.34 -2.33
C ILE A 106 -11.63 0.14 -1.70
N LEU A 107 -10.71 0.40 -0.78
CA LEU A 107 -10.05 -0.61 0.03
C LEU A 107 -10.79 -0.75 1.36
N THR A 108 -10.93 -1.97 1.86
CA THR A 108 -11.52 -2.26 3.17
C THR A 108 -10.62 -3.19 3.98
N GLY A 109 -10.67 -3.09 5.31
CA GLY A 109 -9.95 -3.94 6.27
C GLY A 109 -8.71 -3.27 6.86
N SER A 110 -7.83 -4.07 7.45
CA SER A 110 -6.58 -3.61 8.08
C SER A 110 -5.35 -4.01 7.27
N LEU A 111 -4.67 -3.04 6.64
CA LEU A 111 -3.60 -3.31 5.67
C LEU A 111 -2.51 -2.25 5.68
N HIS A 112 -1.26 -2.69 5.60
CA HIS A 112 -0.14 -1.91 5.09
C HIS A 112 0.05 -2.22 3.60
N PHE A 113 0.21 -1.20 2.77
CA PHE A 113 0.35 -1.39 1.33
C PHE A 113 1.12 -0.27 0.68
N ILE A 114 1.58 -0.53 -0.54
CA ILE A 114 2.23 0.45 -1.40
C ILE A 114 1.30 0.74 -2.57
N ILE A 115 1.16 2.02 -2.90
CA ILE A 115 0.57 2.44 -4.17
C ILE A 115 1.73 2.80 -5.10
N ALA A 116 1.75 2.17 -6.27
CA ALA A 116 2.60 2.58 -7.38
C ALA A 116 1.74 3.35 -8.40
N LEU A 117 2.03 4.62 -8.58
CA LEU A 117 1.33 5.52 -9.50
C LEU A 117 2.18 5.77 -10.75
N PRO A 118 1.60 5.74 -11.94
CA PRO A 118 2.34 6.05 -13.15
C PRO A 118 2.91 7.48 -13.11
N PRO A 119 4.00 7.75 -13.83
CA PRO A 119 4.50 9.11 -13.97
C PRO A 119 3.39 9.99 -14.57
N ARG A 120 3.14 11.15 -13.95
CA ARG A 120 2.16 12.11 -14.47
C ARG A 120 2.59 12.49 -15.88
N LYS A 121 1.70 12.30 -16.86
CA LYS A 121 1.92 12.84 -18.21
C LYS A 121 1.98 14.35 -18.06
N SER A 122 3.12 14.96 -18.34
CA SER A 122 3.19 16.41 -18.55
C SER A 122 2.30 16.74 -19.74
N THR A 123 1.11 17.28 -19.45
CA THR A 123 0.24 17.92 -20.44
C THR A 123 0.83 19.25 -20.86
#